data_AF-A0A3S8R9Z0-F1
#
_entry.id   AF-A0A3S8R9Z0-F1
#
_cell.length_a   1.000
_cell.length_b   1.000
_cell.length_c   1.000
_cell.angle_alpha   90.00
_cell.angle_beta   90.00
_cell.angle_gamma   90.00
#
_symmetry.space_group_name_H-M   'P 1'
#
loop_
_entity.id
_entity.type
_entity.pdbx_description
1 polymer ?
#
loop_
_entity_poly.entity_id
_entity_poly.type
_entity_poly.pdbx_seq_one_letter_code
_entity_poly.pdbx_strand_id
1 'polypeptide(L)'
;MKKFKFIIALLCISLLTVQCTQEENNLTNDNAPTGISSPSMLDVNNADHYTVDGFGPNSYWAEYIVNQSTTNFLKTEHNEAASFFGMGNVPLYLAGGDGTFNALSFSNGYIVWGEELLASALSYGNAAIAYVAAHEMGHQVQFRDNTIPSGNHVSATELEADGFGGYFIRRTYTSNWNTAASAYNFSQTLAGPNGSSHGTASQRRSAFRLGYLLGDNGTYSNRNFDRNFFYYYDYYVVGGRLKSELKKPASIEQSQHENIVAHLEELHKIYTGEISEEEFLNLN
;
A
#
# COMPACT_ATOMS: atom_id res chain seq x y z
N MET A 1 -23.49 55.15 -66.42
CA MET A 1 -23.62 55.54 -64.99
C MET A 1 -24.13 54.35 -64.18
N LYS A 2 -23.34 53.88 -63.21
CA LYS A 2 -23.68 53.11 -61.97
C LYS A 2 -24.54 51.82 -62.17
N LYS A 3 -24.18 50.65 -61.64
CA LYS A 3 -23.86 50.35 -60.24
C LYS A 3 -23.06 49.04 -60.16
N PHE A 4 -21.84 49.10 -59.60
CA PHE A 4 -21.17 47.92 -59.04
C PHE A 4 -21.92 47.51 -57.77
N LYS A 5 -22.39 46.26 -57.70
CA LYS A 5 -22.89 45.68 -56.45
C LYS A 5 -21.71 45.02 -55.75
N PHE A 6 -21.22 45.65 -54.69
CA PHE A 6 -20.34 45.05 -53.70
C PHE A 6 -21.13 43.94 -52.97
N ILE A 7 -20.69 42.69 -53.09
CA ILE A 7 -21.11 41.61 -52.19
C ILE A 7 -20.10 41.62 -51.04
N ILE A 8 -20.52 42.12 -49.88
CA ILE A 8 -19.78 41.99 -48.64
C ILE A 8 -20.04 40.57 -48.13
N ALA A 9 -19.02 39.71 -48.22
CA ALA A 9 -19.03 38.43 -47.52
C ALA A 9 -18.78 38.73 -46.03
N LEU A 10 -19.82 38.58 -45.20
CA LEU A 10 -19.67 38.56 -43.75
C LEU A 10 -19.00 37.24 -43.36
N LEU A 11 -17.73 37.33 -42.98
CA LEU A 11 -17.02 36.24 -42.32
C LEU A 11 -17.50 36.21 -40.85
N CYS A 12 -18.46 35.34 -40.54
CA CYS A 12 -18.80 35.04 -39.14
C CYS A 12 -17.65 34.22 -38.54
N ILE A 13 -16.72 34.89 -37.88
CA ILE A 13 -15.76 34.25 -36.98
C ILE A 13 -16.54 33.82 -35.74
N SER A 14 -16.90 32.54 -35.67
CA SER A 14 -17.37 31.92 -34.44
C SER A 14 -16.20 31.87 -33.46
N LEU A 15 -16.14 32.87 -32.58
CA LEU A 15 -15.35 32.80 -31.35
C LEU A 15 -15.92 31.65 -30.51
N LEU A 16 -15.30 30.48 -30.61
CA LEU A 16 -15.44 29.43 -29.62
C LEU A 16 -14.83 29.95 -28.32
N THR A 17 -15.64 30.56 -27.47
CA THR A 17 -15.31 30.69 -26.07
C THR A 17 -15.30 29.28 -25.50
N VAL A 18 -14.12 28.66 -25.44
CA VAL A 18 -13.88 27.54 -24.52
C VAL A 18 -14.02 28.16 -23.13
N GLN A 19 -15.24 28.11 -22.61
CA GLN A 19 -15.51 28.34 -21.22
C GLN A 19 -14.82 27.17 -20.52
N CYS A 20 -13.70 27.46 -19.87
CA CYS A 20 -13.09 26.54 -18.92
C CYS A 20 -14.03 26.47 -17.72
N THR A 21 -15.13 25.72 -17.86
CA THR A 21 -15.88 25.25 -16.70
C THR A 21 -14.94 24.32 -15.96
N GLN A 22 -14.49 24.71 -14.76
CA GLN A 22 -14.12 23.71 -13.77
C GLN A 22 -15.27 22.70 -13.76
N GLU A 23 -14.99 21.47 -14.15
CA GLU A 23 -15.92 20.38 -13.92
C GLU A 23 -16.11 20.32 -12.40
N GLU A 24 -17.26 20.80 -11.93
CA GLU A 24 -17.73 20.45 -10.61
C GLU A 24 -17.85 18.93 -10.60
N ASN A 25 -16.94 18.28 -9.88
CA ASN A 25 -16.97 16.86 -9.56
C ASN A 25 -18.32 16.55 -8.90
N ASN A 26 -19.32 16.22 -9.69
CA ASN A 26 -20.62 15.78 -9.20
C ASN A 26 -20.43 14.43 -8.54
N LEU A 27 -20.27 14.42 -7.22
CA LEU A 27 -20.16 13.23 -6.40
C LEU A 27 -21.42 12.39 -6.57
N THR A 28 -21.29 11.22 -7.19
CA THR A 28 -22.31 10.17 -7.08
C THR A 28 -22.24 9.57 -5.67
N ASN A 29 -23.35 9.00 -5.21
CA ASN A 29 -23.47 8.36 -3.89
C ASN A 29 -22.53 7.15 -3.69
N ASP A 30 -21.76 6.78 -4.71
CA ASP A 30 -20.86 5.62 -4.74
C ASP A 30 -19.40 5.99 -4.37
N ASN A 31 -19.05 7.28 -4.30
CA ASN A 31 -17.68 7.75 -4.02
C ASN A 31 -17.37 7.93 -2.53
N ALA A 32 -18.32 7.59 -1.65
CA ALA A 32 -18.19 7.75 -0.21
C ALA A 32 -18.82 6.56 0.54
N PRO A 33 -18.31 6.20 1.73
CA PRO A 33 -19.04 5.31 2.62
C PRO A 33 -20.41 5.90 3.00
N THR A 34 -21.41 5.02 3.16
CA THR A 34 -22.79 5.41 3.47
C THR A 34 -22.88 6.34 4.68
N GLY A 35 -23.43 7.54 4.47
CA GLY A 35 -23.69 8.50 5.54
C GLY A 35 -22.49 9.33 5.98
N ILE A 36 -21.34 9.23 5.29
CA ILE A 36 -20.12 9.99 5.62
C ILE A 36 -19.88 11.06 4.56
N SER A 37 -20.12 12.33 4.89
CA SER A 37 -20.05 13.44 3.92
C SER A 37 -18.65 13.97 3.64
N SER A 38 -17.65 13.64 4.48
CA SER A 38 -16.24 14.00 4.25
C SER A 38 -15.32 12.93 4.83
N PRO A 39 -14.14 12.67 4.23
CA PRO A 39 -13.14 11.77 4.82
C PRO A 39 -12.73 12.17 6.24
N SER A 40 -12.73 13.46 6.58
CA SER A 40 -12.45 13.96 7.94
C SER A 40 -13.43 13.50 9.02
N MET A 41 -14.59 12.97 8.61
CA MET A 41 -15.63 12.45 9.51
C MET A 41 -15.54 10.94 9.71
N LEU A 42 -14.54 10.26 9.13
CA LEU A 42 -14.33 8.84 9.34
C LEU A 42 -14.01 8.56 10.81
N ASP A 43 -14.65 7.54 11.37
CA ASP A 43 -14.34 7.07 12.72
C ASP A 43 -13.04 6.25 12.69
N VAL A 44 -11.93 6.93 12.98
CA VAL A 44 -10.58 6.34 13.01
C VAL A 44 -10.45 5.20 14.01
N ASN A 45 -11.37 5.06 14.97
CA ASN A 45 -11.35 3.91 15.89
C ASN A 45 -11.71 2.59 15.19
N ASN A 46 -12.31 2.65 14.01
CA ASN A 46 -12.62 1.48 13.20
C ASN A 46 -11.57 1.22 12.11
N ALA A 47 -10.56 2.08 11.98
CA ALA A 47 -9.44 1.91 11.07
C ALA A 47 -8.38 0.96 11.66
N ASP A 48 -7.46 0.53 10.82
CA ASP A 48 -6.22 -0.11 11.23
C ASP A 48 -5.48 0.82 12.18
N HIS A 49 -5.17 0.27 13.36
CA HIS A 49 -4.54 0.97 14.49
C HIS A 49 -5.22 2.25 15.01
N TYR A 50 -5.58 2.22 16.30
CA TYR A 50 -6.17 3.33 17.07
C TYR A 50 -5.32 4.62 17.19
N THR A 51 -4.13 4.68 16.56
CA THR A 51 -3.15 5.75 16.72
C THR A 51 -2.85 6.53 15.43
N VAL A 52 -3.53 6.22 14.32
CA VAL A 52 -3.35 6.92 13.05
C VAL A 52 -4.09 8.26 13.03
N ASP A 53 -3.45 9.28 12.46
CA ASP A 53 -4.13 10.54 12.17
C ASP A 53 -5.16 10.33 11.06
N GLY A 54 -6.40 10.75 11.29
CA GLY A 54 -7.44 10.73 10.27
C GLY A 54 -7.17 11.72 9.14
N PHE A 55 -8.06 11.76 8.15
CA PHE A 55 -7.96 12.72 7.05
C PHE A 55 -8.25 14.15 7.54
N GLY A 56 -7.51 15.12 6.97
CA GLY A 56 -7.57 16.53 7.34
C GLY A 56 -8.94 17.18 7.08
N PRO A 57 -9.26 18.29 7.77
CA PRO A 57 -10.59 18.91 7.75
C PRO A 57 -11.03 19.45 6.38
N ASN A 58 -10.08 19.67 5.46
CA ASN A 58 -10.35 20.15 4.10
C ASN A 58 -10.42 19.01 3.07
N SER A 59 -10.32 17.75 3.50
CA SER A 59 -10.42 16.59 2.63
C SER A 59 -11.84 16.41 2.09
N TYR A 60 -11.92 15.94 0.84
CA TYR A 60 -13.19 15.68 0.15
C TYR A 60 -13.16 14.33 -0.56
N TRP A 61 -14.32 13.72 -0.77
CA TRP A 61 -14.44 12.51 -1.57
C TRP A 61 -14.18 12.82 -3.04
N ALA A 62 -13.40 12.00 -3.74
CA ALA A 62 -13.02 12.22 -5.12
C ALA A 62 -13.28 10.99 -6.00
N GLU A 63 -13.53 11.20 -7.28
CA GLU A 63 -13.65 10.11 -8.28
C GLU A 63 -12.26 9.59 -8.72
N TYR A 64 -11.30 10.51 -8.76
CA TYR A 64 -9.88 10.26 -8.96
C TYR A 64 -9.03 11.22 -8.11
N ILE A 65 -7.81 10.78 -7.79
CA ILE A 65 -6.79 11.56 -7.06
C ILE A 65 -5.47 11.50 -7.82
N VAL A 66 -4.65 12.56 -7.75
CA VAL A 66 -3.43 12.77 -8.54
C VAL A 66 -3.70 12.92 -10.05
N ASN A 67 -4.16 11.87 -10.73
CA ASN A 67 -4.70 11.88 -12.09
C ASN A 67 -5.42 10.55 -12.39
N GLN A 68 -6.19 10.49 -13.48
CA GLN A 68 -6.95 9.29 -13.86
C GLN A 68 -6.09 8.04 -14.08
N SER A 69 -4.92 8.18 -14.71
CA SER A 69 -4.06 7.03 -15.01
C SER A 69 -3.50 6.41 -13.73
N THR A 70 -3.01 7.24 -12.81
CA THR A 70 -2.49 6.79 -11.52
C THR A 70 -3.59 6.21 -10.65
N THR A 71 -4.77 6.84 -10.61
CA THR A 71 -5.94 6.29 -9.91
C THR A 71 -6.37 4.93 -10.47
N ASN A 72 -6.40 4.77 -11.79
CA ASN A 72 -6.77 3.50 -12.40
C ASN A 72 -5.75 2.41 -12.09
N PHE A 73 -4.45 2.74 -12.10
CA PHE A 73 -3.40 1.81 -11.69
C PHE A 73 -3.59 1.36 -10.23
N LEU A 74 -3.81 2.30 -9.30
CA LEU A 74 -4.19 1.99 -7.92
C LEU A 74 -5.40 1.03 -7.87
N LYS A 75 -6.50 1.36 -8.54
CA LYS A 75 -7.72 0.53 -8.54
C LYS A 75 -7.43 -0.88 -9.04
N THR A 76 -6.55 -1.03 -10.04
CA THR A 76 -6.10 -2.35 -10.51
C THR A 76 -5.35 -3.10 -9.42
N GLU A 77 -4.31 -2.52 -8.83
CA GLU A 77 -3.50 -3.19 -7.79
C GLU A 77 -4.33 -3.52 -6.54
N HIS A 78 -5.24 -2.64 -6.13
CA HIS A 78 -6.20 -2.90 -5.04
C HIS A 78 -7.06 -4.14 -5.32
N ASN A 79 -7.62 -4.24 -6.53
CA ASN A 79 -8.45 -5.38 -6.92
C ASN A 79 -7.62 -6.67 -7.07
N GLU A 80 -6.39 -6.57 -7.58
CA GLU A 80 -5.47 -7.70 -7.66
C GLU A 80 -5.07 -8.20 -6.27
N ALA A 81 -4.77 -7.30 -5.33
CA ALA A 81 -4.49 -7.66 -3.95
C ALA A 81 -5.71 -8.32 -3.28
N ALA A 82 -6.91 -7.75 -3.48
CA ALA A 82 -8.15 -8.32 -2.97
C ALA A 82 -8.39 -9.75 -3.52
N SER A 83 -8.12 -9.96 -4.81
CA SER A 83 -8.21 -11.29 -5.43
C SER A 83 -7.18 -12.26 -4.86
N PHE A 84 -5.91 -11.82 -4.78
CA PHE A 84 -4.79 -12.62 -4.32
C PHE A 84 -4.97 -13.11 -2.87
N PHE A 85 -5.43 -12.23 -1.97
CA PHE A 85 -5.69 -12.57 -0.57
C PHE A 85 -7.08 -13.20 -0.34
N GLY A 86 -7.85 -13.43 -1.41
CA GLY A 86 -9.18 -14.02 -1.34
C GLY A 86 -10.17 -13.18 -0.54
N MET A 87 -10.06 -11.85 -0.63
CA MET A 87 -10.92 -10.90 0.08
C MET A 87 -12.26 -10.64 -0.59
N GLY A 88 -12.37 -10.92 -1.89
CA GLY A 88 -13.56 -10.58 -2.67
C GLY A 88 -13.58 -9.09 -3.01
N ASN A 89 -14.76 -8.48 -3.02
CA ASN A 89 -14.89 -7.05 -3.29
C ASN A 89 -14.73 -6.25 -2.00
N VAL A 90 -13.60 -5.53 -1.87
CA VAL A 90 -13.38 -4.52 -0.83
C VAL A 90 -13.55 -3.15 -1.49
N PRO A 91 -14.53 -2.32 -1.10
CA PRO A 91 -14.68 -0.98 -1.65
C PRO A 91 -13.44 -0.12 -1.41
N LEU A 92 -13.08 0.68 -2.41
CA LEU A 92 -12.01 1.68 -2.35
C LEU A 92 -12.62 3.07 -2.55
N TYR A 93 -12.43 3.95 -1.58
CA TYR A 93 -12.81 5.36 -1.67
C TYR A 93 -11.57 6.24 -1.73
N LEU A 94 -11.68 7.41 -2.35
CA LEU A 94 -10.55 8.31 -2.58
C LEU A 94 -10.80 9.64 -1.87
N ALA A 95 -9.84 10.05 -1.05
CA ALA A 95 -9.83 11.33 -0.34
C ALA A 95 -8.86 12.29 -1.04
N GLY A 96 -9.41 13.36 -1.64
CA GLY A 96 -8.63 14.44 -2.26
C GLY A 96 -8.44 15.64 -1.32
N GLY A 97 -7.48 16.49 -1.67
CA GLY A 97 -7.18 17.74 -0.96
C GLY A 97 -6.17 17.61 0.19
N ASP A 98 -5.99 18.71 0.92
CA ASP A 98 -4.95 18.84 1.96
C ASP A 98 -5.21 17.92 3.17
N GLY A 99 -4.13 17.36 3.71
CA GLY A 99 -4.18 16.48 4.88
C GLY A 99 -4.67 15.07 4.53
N THR A 100 -4.32 14.58 3.35
CA THR A 100 -4.64 13.25 2.84
C THR A 100 -3.40 12.37 2.70
N PHE A 101 -2.34 12.65 3.47
CA PHE A 101 -1.19 11.76 3.58
C PHE A 101 -1.52 10.54 4.45
N ASN A 102 -2.50 9.73 4.02
CA ASN A 102 -2.83 8.48 4.65
C ASN A 102 -3.56 7.52 3.69
N ALA A 103 -3.48 6.23 3.98
CA ALA A 103 -4.37 5.19 3.48
C ALA A 103 -4.83 4.39 4.69
N LEU A 104 -6.12 4.11 4.77
CA LEU A 104 -6.71 3.48 5.94
C LEU A 104 -7.65 2.37 5.53
N SER A 105 -7.49 1.23 6.18
CA SER A 105 -8.29 0.04 6.08
C SER A 105 -9.26 -0.02 7.24
N PHE A 106 -10.56 -0.05 6.96
CA PHE A 106 -11.59 -0.04 7.99
C PHE A 106 -12.14 -1.45 8.22
N SER A 107 -12.31 -1.80 9.50
CA SER A 107 -12.84 -3.08 9.98
C SER A 107 -14.25 -3.44 9.50
N ASN A 108 -15.01 -2.45 8.99
CA ASN A 108 -16.30 -2.64 8.34
C ASN A 108 -16.19 -2.95 6.82
N GLY A 109 -14.97 -3.18 6.32
CA GLY A 109 -14.76 -3.86 5.05
C GLY A 109 -14.43 -2.96 3.87
N TYR A 110 -13.89 -1.75 4.06
CA TYR A 110 -13.47 -0.85 2.98
C TYR A 110 -12.11 -0.21 3.24
N ILE A 111 -11.51 0.34 2.20
CA ILE A 111 -10.25 1.08 2.26
C ILE A 111 -10.48 2.51 1.74
N VAL A 112 -9.81 3.49 2.35
CA VAL A 112 -9.77 4.88 1.87
C VAL A 112 -8.34 5.24 1.55
N TRP A 113 -8.11 5.81 0.37
CA TRP A 113 -6.80 6.27 -0.08
C TRP A 113 -6.76 7.78 -0.25
N GLY A 114 -5.74 8.40 0.33
CA GLY A 114 -5.52 9.83 0.24
C GLY A 114 -4.61 10.26 -0.92
N GLU A 115 -4.89 11.43 -1.47
CA GLU A 115 -4.19 12.02 -2.60
C GLU A 115 -2.71 12.31 -2.33
N GLU A 116 -2.38 12.90 -1.18
CA GLU A 116 -1.00 13.22 -0.84
C GLU A 116 -0.15 11.95 -0.67
N LEU A 117 -0.72 10.88 -0.08
CA LEU A 117 -0.02 9.59 0.04
C LEU A 117 0.20 8.96 -1.33
N LEU A 118 -0.82 8.95 -2.20
CA LEU A 118 -0.68 8.41 -3.56
C LEU A 118 0.36 9.19 -4.37
N ALA A 119 0.39 10.51 -4.26
CA ALA A 119 1.40 11.35 -4.91
C ALA A 119 2.81 11.02 -4.40
N SER A 120 2.96 10.81 -3.09
CA SER A 120 4.22 10.42 -2.48
C SER A 120 4.67 9.03 -2.94
N ALA A 121 3.78 8.03 -2.93
CA ALA A 121 4.09 6.69 -3.43
C ALA A 121 4.49 6.72 -4.91
N LEU A 122 3.76 7.50 -5.74
CA LEU A 122 4.09 7.66 -7.16
C LEU A 122 5.51 8.22 -7.39
N SER A 123 6.01 9.07 -6.49
CA SER A 123 7.40 9.59 -6.58
C SER A 123 8.47 8.52 -6.40
N TYR A 124 8.13 7.38 -5.77
CA TYR A 124 8.97 6.18 -5.67
C TYR A 124 8.68 5.18 -6.80
N GLY A 125 7.58 5.37 -7.54
CA GLY A 125 7.18 4.57 -8.68
C GLY A 125 6.06 3.57 -8.36
N ASN A 126 5.55 2.94 -9.42
CA ASN A 126 4.32 2.13 -9.34
C ASN A 126 4.39 0.95 -8.36
N ALA A 127 5.57 0.38 -8.10
CA ALA A 127 5.69 -0.69 -7.11
C ALA A 127 5.35 -0.22 -5.69
N ALA A 128 5.62 1.06 -5.35
CA ALA A 128 5.24 1.62 -4.05
C ALA A 128 3.71 1.74 -3.91
N ILE A 129 3.01 2.12 -4.98
CA ILE A 129 1.54 2.15 -5.03
C ILE A 129 0.99 0.72 -4.84
N ALA A 130 1.52 -0.26 -5.60
CA ALA A 130 1.12 -1.66 -5.48
C ALA A 130 1.35 -2.22 -4.06
N TYR A 131 2.46 -1.83 -3.43
CA TYR A 131 2.78 -2.21 -2.06
C TYR A 131 1.76 -1.67 -1.05
N VAL A 132 1.45 -0.37 -1.09
CA VAL A 132 0.45 0.21 -0.17
C VAL A 132 -0.91 -0.47 -0.39
N ALA A 133 -1.29 -0.75 -1.64
CA ALA A 133 -2.58 -1.36 -1.92
C ALA A 133 -2.69 -2.76 -1.29
N ALA A 134 -1.60 -3.53 -1.36
CA ALA A 134 -1.51 -4.83 -0.71
C ALA A 134 -1.36 -4.75 0.81
N HIS A 135 -0.70 -3.71 1.34
CA HIS A 135 -0.59 -3.43 2.77
C HIS A 135 -1.97 -3.21 3.39
N GLU A 136 -2.76 -2.29 2.82
CA GLU A 136 -4.13 -2.02 3.29
C GLU A 136 -5.05 -3.25 3.17
N MET A 137 -4.85 -4.06 2.14
CA MET A 137 -5.56 -5.33 1.98
C MET A 137 -5.11 -6.37 3.01
N GLY A 138 -3.85 -6.33 3.46
CA GLY A 138 -3.34 -7.11 4.58
C GLY A 138 -4.09 -6.80 5.88
N HIS A 139 -4.44 -5.54 6.13
CA HIS A 139 -5.33 -5.19 7.25
C HIS A 139 -6.74 -5.77 7.09
N GLN A 140 -7.30 -5.80 5.88
CA GLN A 140 -8.58 -6.48 5.63
C GLN A 140 -8.52 -7.98 5.94
N VAL A 141 -7.38 -8.63 5.69
CA VAL A 141 -7.14 -10.01 6.10
C VAL A 141 -7.20 -10.14 7.62
N GLN A 142 -6.49 -9.27 8.35
CA GLN A 142 -6.44 -9.25 9.81
C GLN A 142 -7.81 -8.98 10.44
N PHE A 143 -8.60 -8.05 9.90
CA PHE A 143 -9.96 -7.79 10.38
C PHE A 143 -10.91 -8.98 10.19
N ARG A 144 -10.75 -9.73 9.09
CA ARG A 144 -11.62 -10.87 8.79
C ARG A 144 -11.28 -12.11 9.62
N ASP A 145 -10.03 -12.26 10.05
CA ASP A 145 -9.56 -13.39 10.84
C ASP A 145 -8.87 -12.90 12.11
N ASN A 146 -9.61 -12.88 13.22
CA ASN A 146 -9.15 -12.40 14.53
C ASN A 146 -8.00 -13.21 15.17
N THR A 147 -7.45 -14.19 14.46
CA THR A 147 -6.24 -14.91 14.86
C THR A 147 -5.00 -14.49 14.09
N ILE A 148 -5.13 -13.49 13.20
CA ILE A 148 -4.07 -12.85 12.44
C ILE A 148 -4.04 -11.36 12.86
N PRO A 149 -2.89 -10.78 13.24
CA PRO A 149 -1.57 -11.41 13.34
C PRO A 149 -1.46 -12.40 14.51
N SER A 150 -0.58 -13.39 14.38
CA SER A 150 -0.17 -14.29 15.47
C SER A 150 0.97 -13.72 16.32
N GLY A 151 1.67 -12.70 15.83
CA GLY A 151 2.68 -11.96 16.56
C GLY A 151 2.11 -11.22 17.78
N ASN A 152 2.87 -11.14 18.86
CA ASN A 152 2.42 -10.60 20.15
C ASN A 152 3.25 -9.40 20.60
N HIS A 153 3.46 -8.43 19.71
CA HIS A 153 4.12 -7.17 19.99
C HIS A 153 3.34 -6.01 19.39
N VAL A 154 3.55 -4.80 19.91
CA VAL A 154 2.74 -3.61 19.58
C VAL A 154 2.66 -3.32 18.07
N SER A 155 3.73 -3.64 17.33
CA SER A 155 3.83 -3.40 15.90
C SER A 155 3.47 -4.60 15.02
N ALA A 156 2.94 -5.70 15.58
CA ALA A 156 2.73 -6.94 14.83
C ALA A 156 1.79 -6.75 13.64
N THR A 157 0.68 -6.04 13.84
CA THR A 157 -0.32 -5.75 12.80
C THR A 157 0.29 -5.04 11.59
N GLU A 158 1.04 -3.96 11.83
CA GLU A 158 1.66 -3.13 10.79
C GLU A 158 2.80 -3.86 10.07
N LEU A 159 3.66 -4.54 10.83
CA LEU A 159 4.79 -5.26 10.26
C LEU A 159 4.34 -6.48 9.46
N GLU A 160 3.29 -7.17 9.88
CA GLU A 160 2.71 -8.23 9.05
C GLU A 160 2.07 -7.66 7.77
N ALA A 161 1.38 -6.52 7.85
CA ALA A 161 0.84 -5.84 6.67
C ALA A 161 1.96 -5.43 5.69
N ASP A 162 3.12 -4.99 6.18
CA ASP A 162 4.33 -4.80 5.35
C ASP A 162 4.80 -6.12 4.71
N GLY A 163 4.76 -7.21 5.48
CA GLY A 163 5.03 -8.55 4.99
C GLY A 163 4.07 -8.98 3.88
N PHE A 164 2.75 -8.76 4.04
CA PHE A 164 1.75 -9.01 3.01
C PHE A 164 2.03 -8.19 1.75
N GLY A 165 2.40 -6.91 1.91
CA GLY A 165 2.82 -6.04 0.81
C GLY A 165 4.00 -6.61 0.03
N GLY A 166 5.08 -7.00 0.72
CA GLY A 166 6.25 -7.62 0.08
C GLY A 166 5.91 -8.95 -0.62
N TYR A 167 5.10 -9.78 0.03
CA TYR A 167 4.64 -11.06 -0.51
C TYR A 167 3.82 -10.89 -1.78
N PHE A 168 2.87 -9.94 -1.80
CA PHE A 168 2.12 -9.57 -2.99
C PHE A 168 3.05 -9.10 -4.11
N ILE A 169 3.94 -8.13 -3.82
CA ILE A 169 4.87 -7.59 -4.82
C ILE A 169 5.67 -8.71 -5.49
N ARG A 170 6.19 -9.68 -4.73
CA ARG A 170 6.91 -10.82 -5.31
C ARG A 170 6.05 -11.68 -6.22
N ARG A 171 4.78 -11.89 -5.84
CA ARG A 171 3.90 -12.90 -6.41
C ARG A 171 3.11 -12.42 -7.62
N THR A 172 2.77 -11.15 -7.67
CA THR A 172 1.87 -10.58 -8.68
C THR A 172 2.55 -9.49 -9.48
N TYR A 173 3.42 -8.69 -8.85
CA TYR A 173 3.95 -7.48 -9.46
C TYR A 173 5.29 -7.69 -10.17
N THR A 174 6.31 -8.17 -9.45
CA THR A 174 7.66 -8.33 -10.01
C THR A 174 8.51 -9.34 -9.25
N SER A 175 9.32 -10.08 -10.01
CA SER A 175 10.38 -10.92 -9.47
C SER A 175 11.76 -10.21 -9.46
N ASN A 176 11.85 -8.99 -9.98
CA ASN A 176 13.09 -8.24 -10.02
C ASN A 176 13.23 -7.37 -8.76
N TRP A 177 14.29 -7.61 -7.98
CA TRP A 177 14.52 -6.84 -6.75
C TRP A 177 14.67 -5.34 -6.99
N ASN A 178 15.32 -4.90 -8.08
CA ASN A 178 15.50 -3.48 -8.36
C ASN A 178 14.16 -2.75 -8.55
N THR A 179 13.15 -3.45 -9.06
CA THR A 179 11.78 -2.91 -9.15
C THR A 179 11.08 -2.96 -7.79
N ALA A 180 11.23 -4.05 -7.02
CA ALA A 180 10.64 -4.18 -5.69
C ALA A 180 11.27 -3.22 -4.66
N ALA A 181 12.53 -2.83 -4.87
CA ALA A 181 13.32 -1.99 -3.98
C ALA A 181 12.70 -0.60 -3.79
N SER A 182 11.94 -0.10 -4.78
CA SER A 182 11.25 1.18 -4.59
C SER A 182 10.10 1.09 -3.59
N ALA A 183 9.36 -0.02 -3.57
CA ALA A 183 8.33 -0.29 -2.57
C ALA A 183 8.93 -0.46 -1.17
N TYR A 184 10.03 -1.22 -1.08
CA TYR A 184 10.81 -1.32 0.15
C TYR A 184 11.26 0.07 0.64
N ASN A 185 11.79 0.92 -0.24
CA ASN A 185 12.27 2.25 0.12
C ASN A 185 11.13 3.18 0.56
N PHE A 186 9.93 2.97 0.03
CA PHE A 186 8.74 3.68 0.46
C PHE A 186 8.25 3.20 1.83
N SER A 187 8.31 1.90 2.14
CA SER A 187 7.81 1.37 3.43
C SER A 187 8.34 2.08 4.68
N GLN A 188 9.62 2.50 4.67
CA GLN A 188 10.21 3.24 5.79
C GLN A 188 9.62 4.64 6.00
N THR A 189 9.04 5.27 4.96
CA THR A 189 8.47 6.62 5.09
C THR A 189 7.18 6.62 5.90
N LEU A 190 6.60 5.44 6.12
CA LEU A 190 5.39 5.20 6.90
C LEU A 190 5.69 4.81 8.36
N ALA A 191 6.96 4.89 8.77
CA ALA A 191 7.39 4.48 10.09
C ALA A 191 6.98 5.45 11.21
N GLY A 192 6.79 4.90 12.40
CA GLY A 192 6.65 5.66 13.64
C GLY A 192 7.95 5.75 14.43
N PRO A 193 7.94 6.48 15.56
CA PRO A 193 9.04 6.48 16.52
C PRO A 193 9.25 5.09 17.16
N ASN A 194 10.37 4.89 17.85
CA ASN A 194 10.64 3.65 18.56
C ASN A 194 9.53 3.31 19.56
N GLY A 195 9.06 2.05 19.57
CA GLY A 195 7.94 1.59 20.38
C GLY A 195 6.55 1.92 19.81
N SER A 196 6.47 2.54 18.63
CA SER A 196 5.21 2.78 17.92
C SER A 196 4.59 1.47 17.40
N SER A 197 3.26 1.48 17.31
CA SER A 197 2.45 0.53 16.55
C SER A 197 2.88 0.42 15.08
N HIS A 198 3.31 1.51 14.46
CA HIS A 198 3.79 1.53 13.06
C HIS A 198 5.12 0.79 12.87
N GLY A 199 5.85 0.54 13.96
CA GLY A 199 7.25 0.11 13.88
C GLY A 199 8.18 1.23 13.36
N THR A 200 9.47 0.98 13.47
CA THR A 200 10.53 1.88 12.97
C THR A 200 10.80 1.65 11.48
N ALA A 201 11.49 2.60 10.85
CA ALA A 201 11.88 2.52 9.43
C ALA A 201 12.64 1.23 9.08
N SER A 202 13.53 0.78 9.96
CA SER A 202 14.28 -0.47 9.78
C SER A 202 13.39 -1.71 9.93
N GLN A 203 12.46 -1.70 10.87
CA GLN A 203 11.50 -2.79 11.10
C GLN A 203 10.57 -2.99 9.90
N ARG A 204 9.96 -1.92 9.40
CA ARG A 204 9.06 -1.95 8.23
C ARG A 204 9.75 -2.51 6.98
N ARG A 205 10.97 -2.02 6.72
CA ARG A 205 11.84 -2.51 5.64
C ARG A 205 12.16 -4.00 5.78
N SER A 206 12.55 -4.43 6.97
CA SER A 206 12.84 -5.85 7.22
C SER A 206 11.62 -6.74 7.03
N ALA A 207 10.44 -6.24 7.44
CA ALA A 207 9.18 -6.96 7.30
C ALA A 207 8.79 -7.12 5.83
N PHE A 208 8.86 -6.04 5.04
CA PHE A 208 8.66 -6.10 3.59
C PHE A 208 9.61 -7.12 2.94
N ARG A 209 10.91 -7.07 3.24
CA ARG A 209 11.90 -8.00 2.64
C ARG A 209 11.59 -9.45 2.98
N LEU A 210 11.22 -9.75 4.23
CA LEU A 210 10.84 -11.11 4.62
C LEU A 210 9.59 -11.58 3.86
N GLY A 211 8.57 -10.71 3.73
CA GLY A 211 7.39 -10.98 2.91
C GLY A 211 7.73 -11.29 1.46
N TYR A 212 8.59 -10.47 0.85
CA TYR A 212 9.08 -10.67 -0.51
C TYR A 212 9.81 -12.01 -0.68
N LEU A 213 10.68 -12.37 0.27
CA LEU A 213 11.37 -13.66 0.27
C LEU A 213 10.39 -14.83 0.40
N LEU A 214 9.39 -14.74 1.27
CA LEU A 214 8.32 -15.76 1.41
C LEU A 214 7.55 -15.97 0.09
N GLY A 215 7.47 -14.94 -0.76
CA GLY A 215 6.82 -15.02 -2.07
C GLY A 215 7.61 -15.74 -3.15
N ASP A 216 8.89 -16.05 -2.94
CA ASP A 216 9.77 -16.53 -4.00
C ASP A 216 9.32 -17.88 -4.60
N ASN A 217 8.84 -18.80 -3.75
CA ASN A 217 8.38 -20.14 -4.14
C ASN A 217 7.14 -20.62 -3.34
N GLY A 218 6.59 -19.80 -2.45
CA GLY A 218 5.48 -20.17 -1.58
C GLY A 218 4.15 -19.58 -2.02
N THR A 219 3.12 -20.42 -2.25
CA THR A 219 1.72 -19.96 -2.25
C THR A 219 1.11 -20.35 -0.91
N TYR A 220 0.95 -19.39 -0.01
CA TYR A 220 0.38 -19.62 1.31
C TYR A 220 -1.07 -19.14 1.37
N SER A 221 -1.89 -19.84 2.14
CA SER A 221 -3.08 -19.20 2.71
C SER A 221 -2.64 -18.08 3.66
N ASN A 222 -3.49 -17.09 3.89
CA ASN A 222 -3.18 -15.95 4.78
C ASN A 222 -2.69 -16.40 6.17
N ARG A 223 -3.31 -17.43 6.74
CA ARG A 223 -2.91 -18.01 8.04
C ARG A 223 -1.55 -18.73 8.00
N ASN A 224 -1.21 -19.36 6.88
CA ASN A 224 0.11 -19.98 6.74
C ASN A 224 1.18 -18.91 6.50
N PHE A 225 0.84 -17.83 5.79
CA PHE A 225 1.71 -16.66 5.64
C PHE A 225 2.02 -16.07 7.02
N ASP A 226 1.00 -15.69 7.79
CA ASP A 226 1.08 -15.18 9.17
C ASP A 226 2.05 -16.00 10.03
N ARG A 227 1.76 -17.29 10.18
CA ARG A 227 2.57 -18.19 11.01
C ARG A 227 4.01 -18.31 10.53
N ASN A 228 4.23 -18.38 9.22
CA ASN A 228 5.58 -18.46 8.67
C ASN A 228 6.32 -17.13 8.86
N PHE A 229 5.64 -16.00 8.65
CA PHE A 229 6.19 -14.66 8.80
C PHE A 229 6.70 -14.45 10.23
N PHE A 230 5.83 -14.58 11.24
CA PHE A 230 6.25 -14.39 12.64
C PHE A 230 7.20 -15.49 13.12
N TYR A 231 7.14 -16.71 12.57
CA TYR A 231 8.13 -17.74 12.87
C TYR A 231 9.56 -17.29 12.54
N TYR A 232 9.80 -16.65 11.39
CA TYR A 232 11.14 -16.15 11.07
C TYR A 232 11.41 -14.79 11.69
N TYR A 233 10.42 -13.90 11.68
CA TYR A 233 10.55 -12.52 12.14
C TYR A 233 10.85 -12.47 13.64
N ASP A 234 9.99 -13.05 14.49
CA ASP A 234 10.16 -12.96 15.94
C ASP A 234 11.29 -13.84 16.44
N TYR A 235 11.41 -15.05 15.88
CA TYR A 235 12.38 -16.02 16.36
C TYR A 235 13.82 -15.61 16.04
N TYR A 236 14.07 -15.05 14.86
CA TYR A 236 15.42 -14.73 14.40
C TYR A 236 15.63 -13.24 14.17
N VAL A 237 14.81 -12.60 13.33
CA VAL A 237 15.04 -11.20 12.91
C VAL A 237 15.04 -10.27 14.12
N VAL A 238 14.07 -10.42 15.02
CA VAL A 238 14.01 -9.69 16.29
C VAL A 238 14.86 -10.37 17.37
N GLY A 239 14.68 -11.69 17.53
CA GLY A 239 15.25 -12.45 18.66
C GLY A 239 16.76 -12.69 18.62
N GLY A 240 17.41 -12.54 17.45
CA GLY A 240 18.86 -12.76 17.27
C GLY A 240 19.33 -14.18 17.58
N ARG A 241 18.44 -15.18 17.53
CA ARG A 241 18.76 -16.58 17.84
C ARG A 241 19.69 -17.19 16.80
N LEU A 242 20.26 -18.36 17.08
CA LEU A 242 21.16 -19.04 16.15
C LEU A 242 20.42 -19.71 15.00
N LYS A 243 20.94 -19.60 13.76
CA LYS A 243 20.32 -20.21 12.56
C LYS A 243 20.15 -21.72 12.70
N SER A 244 21.10 -22.38 13.40
CA SER A 244 21.10 -23.82 13.66
C SER A 244 19.93 -24.30 14.53
N GLU A 245 19.25 -23.39 15.24
CA GLU A 245 18.09 -23.72 16.09
C GLU A 245 16.77 -23.67 15.33
N LEU A 246 16.76 -23.06 14.13
CA LEU A 246 15.57 -22.98 13.30
C LEU A 246 15.24 -24.35 12.71
N LYS A 247 14.01 -24.78 12.93
CA LYS A 247 13.43 -25.98 12.34
C LYS A 247 12.47 -25.55 11.25
N LYS A 248 12.58 -26.15 10.07
CA LYS A 248 11.64 -25.87 8.98
C LYS A 248 10.18 -26.03 9.43
N PRO A 249 9.33 -24.98 9.30
CA PRO A 249 7.88 -25.12 9.46
C PRO A 249 7.28 -26.20 8.53
N ALA A 250 6.21 -26.86 8.98
CA ALA A 250 5.55 -27.87 8.15
C ALA A 250 4.89 -27.26 6.89
N SER A 251 4.46 -26.00 6.99
CA SER A 251 3.80 -25.19 5.96
C SER A 251 4.75 -24.62 4.90
N ILE A 252 6.07 -24.84 5.00
CA ILE A 252 7.04 -24.29 4.07
C ILE A 252 7.80 -25.39 3.34
N GLU A 253 8.00 -25.19 2.04
CA GLU A 253 8.86 -26.04 1.22
C GLU A 253 10.33 -25.95 1.66
N GLN A 254 11.10 -27.02 1.46
CA GLN A 254 12.49 -27.08 1.90
C GLN A 254 13.36 -26.00 1.23
N SER A 255 13.24 -25.83 -0.09
CA SER A 255 14.00 -24.82 -0.84
C SER A 255 13.68 -23.40 -0.39
N GLN A 256 12.41 -23.11 -0.06
CA GLN A 256 11.99 -21.81 0.43
C GLN A 256 12.52 -21.54 1.85
N HIS A 257 12.54 -22.55 2.72
CA HIS A 257 13.14 -22.45 4.03
C HIS A 257 14.65 -22.17 3.94
N GLU A 258 15.36 -22.91 3.11
CA GLU A 258 16.80 -22.71 2.87
C GLU A 258 17.08 -21.31 2.33
N ASN A 259 16.26 -20.83 1.39
CA ASN A 259 16.37 -19.47 0.86
C ASN A 259 16.18 -18.42 1.97
N ILE A 260 15.14 -18.53 2.79
CA ILE A 260 14.92 -17.58 3.90
C ILE A 260 16.08 -17.64 4.90
N VAL A 261 16.53 -18.84 5.29
CA VAL A 261 17.64 -19.03 6.23
C VAL A 261 18.94 -18.39 5.72
N ALA A 262 19.20 -18.46 4.42
CA ALA A 262 20.35 -17.79 3.81
C ALA A 262 20.31 -16.26 4.03
N HIS A 263 19.11 -15.66 4.03
CA HIS A 263 18.89 -14.22 4.15
C HIS A 263 18.59 -13.72 5.58
N LEU A 264 18.55 -14.59 6.59
CA LEU A 264 18.19 -14.18 7.95
C LEU A 264 19.17 -13.18 8.58
N GLU A 265 20.47 -13.27 8.27
CA GLU A 265 21.46 -12.29 8.73
C GLU A 265 21.28 -10.93 8.04
N GLU A 266 20.96 -10.93 6.75
CA GLU A 266 20.59 -9.72 6.01
C GLU A 266 19.35 -9.08 6.66
N LEU A 267 18.29 -9.85 6.87
CA LEU A 267 17.06 -9.37 7.50
C LEU A 267 17.32 -8.78 8.89
N HIS A 268 18.15 -9.43 9.71
CA HIS A 268 18.53 -8.90 11.02
C HIS A 268 19.28 -7.56 10.91
N LYS A 269 20.25 -7.44 9.99
CA LYS A 269 20.96 -6.18 9.75
C LYS A 269 20.05 -5.08 9.22
N ILE A 270 19.06 -5.42 8.39
CA ILE A 270 18.03 -4.46 7.97
C ILE A 270 17.26 -3.98 9.20
N TYR A 271 16.79 -4.91 10.04
CA TYR A 271 16.03 -4.63 11.26
C TYR A 271 16.79 -3.74 12.25
N THR A 272 18.08 -3.98 12.46
CA THR A 272 18.93 -3.19 13.36
C THR A 272 19.40 -1.86 12.74
N GLY A 273 19.16 -1.66 11.43
CA GLY A 273 19.59 -0.46 10.70
C GLY A 273 21.07 -0.45 10.34
N GLU A 274 21.72 -1.61 10.33
CA GLU A 274 23.14 -1.77 10.00
C GLU A 274 23.43 -1.79 8.50
N ILE A 275 22.43 -2.07 7.65
CA ILE A 275 22.59 -2.01 6.19
C ILE A 275 22.61 -0.55 5.70
N SER A 276 23.64 -0.22 4.93
CA SER A 276 23.70 1.04 4.16
C SER A 276 22.76 1.03 2.95
N GLU A 277 22.37 2.21 2.44
CA GLU A 277 21.53 2.31 1.23
C GLU A 277 22.20 1.67 -0.01
N GLU A 278 23.53 1.67 -0.07
CA GLU A 278 24.30 1.06 -1.17
C GLU A 278 24.32 -0.48 -1.08
N GLU A 279 24.49 -1.04 0.10
CA GLU A 279 24.35 -2.49 0.32
C GLU A 279 22.94 -2.97 0.00
N PHE A 280 21.93 -2.13 0.24
CA PHE A 280 20.54 -2.42 -0.04
C PHE A 280 20.21 -2.56 -1.54
N LEU A 281 20.70 -1.65 -2.39
CA LEU A 281 20.44 -1.70 -3.84
C LEU A 281 21.07 -2.92 -4.51
N ASN A 282 22.02 -3.58 -3.84
CA ASN A 282 22.75 -4.73 -4.34
C ASN A 282 22.32 -6.05 -3.68
N LEU A 283 21.22 -6.07 -2.91
CA LEU A 283 20.65 -7.30 -2.38
C LEU A 283 20.15 -8.15 -3.56
N ASN A 284 20.63 -9.38 -3.68
CA ASN A 284 20.18 -10.35 -4.68
C ASN A 284 19.24 -11.35 -4.04
#